data_AF-A0A7W5M1E8-F1
#
_entry.id   AF-A0A7W5M1E8-F1
#
_cell.length_a   1.000
_cell.length_b   1.000
_cell.length_c   1.000
_cell.angle_alpha   90.00
_cell.angle_beta   90.00
_cell.angle_gamma   90.00
#
_symmetry.space_group_name_H-M   'P 1'
#
loop_
_entity.id
_entity.type
_entity.pdbx_description
1 polymer ?
#
loop_
_entity_poly.entity_id
_entity_poly.type
_entity_poly.pdbx_seq_one_letter_code
_entity_poly.pdbx_strand_id
1 'polypeptide(L)'
;MAAGTELPLPEKSYFLLAMLALSQEPLVDRETIRCQLWQSELPEKRAGSLRQLLSRIEQSIPAGLPPLLVATRTHLGLAPGWEVDLTILKQKDVLGPDESNVLLGELLESVKSPTQGAEDWLTFERQRIDEARSAHLVRLLEHDDERPDEEQIAFARRLIELDPANEIACRALMRAHTRMNDLPSARQAYLKCRSQLREDFDIEPDEVTTALARELGILAAAQPAAPERRPAVSELLIDPAGQPRIVILPPESIFTDPLMERVGRALLEDVTIGLSQQRGFKVIAAHTSLEMISRALDPTRATVGPLDLCFDYAVYVTIQGRDEDVYATCRLTRTATSEVLWAVEIPFAMQKISEAFSQLTRRIVMTLADTIERTELATPLGEVPASAYRLYLEGKRLISHTDLQHLRQARKWFKSSLSRYEHFSPAHAGMSRALGMEWLIRGMHERDLLDEAYSAARMARETDPNSGRAYRELGFVALYRRRFEESLDAFQQAQDLNPNDADILADFSDALSHDGDFDRALELSRAAFKLNPLPPDYYYWNLGGIHFMREEYEKAIDALEPVKSKQATARLLAAAHAMAGDAAKARNYARVVLENFPDFRSEEIRHFVPDRDPAFTDPLIKGLQLAGLP
;
A
#
# COMPACT_ATOMS: atom_id res chain seq x y z
N MET A 1 5.33 9.06 -60.24
CA MET A 1 5.44 9.97 -59.08
C MET A 1 4.74 11.25 -59.43
N ALA A 2 3.55 11.50 -58.86
CA ALA A 2 2.97 12.83 -58.92
C ALA A 2 3.97 13.78 -58.22
N ALA A 3 4.39 14.83 -58.90
CA ALA A 3 5.39 15.76 -58.41
C ALA A 3 4.84 16.56 -57.23
N GLY A 4 4.93 16.04 -56.00
CA GLY A 4 4.65 16.76 -54.75
C GLY A 4 3.35 17.58 -54.74
N THR A 5 2.33 17.18 -55.51
CA THR A 5 1.15 18.02 -55.78
C THR A 5 0.04 17.59 -54.84
N GLU A 6 -0.32 18.45 -53.89
CA GLU A 6 -1.36 18.17 -52.92
C GLU A 6 -2.72 17.97 -53.60
N LEU A 7 -3.42 16.88 -53.27
CA LEU A 7 -4.75 16.57 -53.80
C LEU A 7 -5.80 16.92 -52.74
N PRO A 8 -6.60 17.99 -52.94
CA PRO A 8 -7.63 18.35 -51.98
C PRO A 8 -8.80 17.36 -52.10
N LEU A 9 -9.03 16.58 -51.05
CA LEU A 9 -10.16 15.67 -50.98
C LEU A 9 -11.23 16.17 -49.98
N PRO A 10 -12.50 15.77 -50.13
CA PRO A 10 -13.54 16.10 -49.17
C PRO A 10 -13.18 15.61 -47.76
N GLU A 11 -13.51 16.36 -46.70
CA GLU A 11 -13.11 16.04 -45.32
C GLU A 11 -13.42 14.59 -44.88
N LYS A 12 -14.63 14.08 -45.17
CA LYS A 12 -15.02 12.70 -44.82
C LYS A 12 -14.29 11.62 -45.62
N SER A 13 -13.61 11.98 -46.70
CA SER A 13 -12.83 11.04 -47.50
C SER A 13 -11.57 10.58 -46.77
N TYR A 14 -10.96 11.40 -45.91
CA TYR A 14 -9.78 11.02 -45.14
C TYR A 14 -10.08 9.82 -44.22
N PHE A 15 -11.23 9.84 -43.53
CA PHE A 15 -11.70 8.70 -42.74
C PHE A 15 -12.02 7.48 -43.60
N LEU A 16 -12.70 7.66 -44.73
CA LEU A 16 -12.98 6.56 -45.66
C LEU A 16 -11.67 5.88 -46.11
N LEU A 17 -10.68 6.66 -46.53
CA LEU A 17 -9.40 6.15 -47.01
C LEU A 17 -8.64 5.44 -45.89
N ALA A 18 -8.62 6.00 -44.68
CA ALA A 18 -8.01 5.35 -43.52
C ALA A 18 -8.69 4.00 -43.19
N MET A 19 -10.02 3.94 -43.20
CA MET A 19 -10.77 2.69 -42.98
C MET A 19 -10.42 1.62 -44.02
N LEU A 20 -10.29 2.01 -45.28
CA LEU A 20 -9.93 1.07 -46.35
C LEU A 20 -8.46 0.64 -46.26
N ALA A 21 -7.55 1.53 -45.87
CA ALA A 21 -6.13 1.23 -45.69
C ALA A 21 -5.83 0.33 -44.48
N LEU A 22 -6.64 0.44 -43.42
CA LEU A 22 -6.44 -0.29 -42.17
C LEU A 22 -7.23 -1.61 -42.09
N SER A 23 -8.15 -1.82 -43.03
CA SER A 23 -8.92 -3.06 -43.16
C SER A 23 -8.01 -4.27 -43.41
N GLN A 24 -8.37 -5.40 -42.80
CA GLN A 24 -7.74 -6.69 -43.10
C GLN A 24 -8.23 -7.28 -44.42
N GLU A 25 -9.43 -6.89 -44.86
CA GLU A 25 -10.01 -7.31 -46.13
C GLU A 25 -9.76 -6.25 -47.22
N PRO A 26 -9.45 -6.66 -48.46
CA PRO A 26 -9.20 -5.73 -49.57
C PRO A 26 -10.46 -4.93 -49.98
N LEU A 27 -11.64 -5.41 -49.58
CA LEU A 27 -12.93 -4.81 -49.87
C LEU A 27 -13.76 -4.76 -48.58
N VAL A 28 -14.19 -3.57 -48.18
CA VAL A 28 -15.00 -3.31 -46.98
C VAL A 28 -16.46 -3.12 -47.38
N ASP A 29 -17.37 -3.71 -46.60
CA ASP A 29 -18.81 -3.56 -46.81
C ASP A 29 -19.27 -2.09 -46.72
N ARG A 30 -20.14 -1.70 -47.65
CA ARG A 30 -20.63 -0.32 -47.76
C ARG A 30 -21.51 0.09 -46.59
N GLU A 31 -22.24 -0.82 -45.95
CA GLU A 31 -23.05 -0.50 -44.75
C GLU A 31 -22.14 -0.18 -43.56
N THR A 32 -21.05 -0.93 -43.37
CA THR A 32 -20.04 -0.65 -42.33
C THR A 32 -19.50 0.78 -42.44
N ILE A 33 -19.10 1.18 -43.65
CA ILE A 33 -18.62 2.55 -43.93
C ILE A 33 -19.71 3.60 -43.67
N ARG A 34 -20.95 3.29 -44.04
CA ARG A 34 -22.09 4.21 -43.86
C ARG A 34 -22.42 4.47 -42.40
N CYS A 35 -22.37 3.44 -41.57
CA CYS A 35 -22.56 3.53 -40.12
C CYS A 35 -21.50 4.43 -39.48
N GLN A 36 -20.25 4.31 -39.92
CA GLN A 36 -19.15 5.07 -39.33
C GLN A 36 -19.11 6.54 -39.76
N LEU A 37 -19.51 6.87 -40.99
CA LEU A 37 -19.35 8.23 -41.54
C LEU A 37 -20.59 9.14 -41.37
N TRP A 38 -21.77 8.61 -41.06
CA TRP A 38 -23.01 9.40 -40.94
C TRP A 38 -23.95 8.92 -39.82
N GLN A 39 -24.41 9.85 -38.98
CA GLN A 39 -25.33 9.63 -37.84
C GLN A 39 -26.83 9.48 -38.21
N SER A 40 -27.18 9.36 -39.49
CA SER A 40 -28.60 9.32 -39.90
C SER A 40 -29.26 7.96 -39.64
N GLU A 41 -30.36 7.94 -38.88
CA GLU A 41 -31.16 6.73 -38.62
C GLU A 41 -31.78 6.10 -39.88
N LEU A 42 -31.95 6.89 -40.95
CA LEU A 42 -32.48 6.42 -42.23
C LEU A 42 -31.37 5.85 -43.13
N PRO A 43 -31.40 4.54 -43.50
CA PRO A 43 -30.37 3.91 -44.34
C PRO A 43 -30.25 4.52 -45.75
N GLU A 44 -31.36 4.95 -46.34
CA GLU A 44 -31.40 5.54 -47.69
C GLU A 44 -30.62 6.86 -47.79
N LYS A 45 -30.70 7.70 -46.74
CA LYS A 45 -29.96 8.96 -46.66
C LYS A 45 -28.45 8.73 -46.56
N ARG A 46 -28.02 7.71 -45.80
CA ARG A 46 -26.61 7.31 -45.70
C ARG A 46 -26.10 6.76 -47.04
N ALA A 47 -26.90 5.97 -47.74
CA ALA A 47 -26.57 5.46 -49.08
C ALA A 47 -26.42 6.57 -50.13
N GLY A 48 -27.32 7.57 -50.13
CA GLY A 48 -27.21 8.74 -50.99
C GLY A 48 -25.95 9.57 -50.70
N SER A 49 -25.64 9.79 -49.42
CA SER A 49 -24.47 10.55 -48.98
C SER A 49 -23.14 9.87 -49.36
N LEU A 50 -23.06 8.54 -49.21
CA LEU A 50 -21.89 7.78 -49.67
C LEU A 50 -21.70 7.88 -51.18
N ARG A 51 -22.78 7.81 -51.97
CA ARG A 51 -22.69 7.96 -53.43
C ARG A 51 -22.14 9.34 -53.84
N GLN A 52 -22.60 10.40 -53.17
CA GLN A 52 -22.11 11.76 -53.41
C GLN A 52 -20.63 11.91 -53.01
N LEU A 53 -20.22 11.34 -51.88
CA LEU A 53 -18.83 11.37 -51.43
C LEU A 53 -17.90 10.70 -52.45
N LEU A 54 -18.26 9.51 -52.93
CA LEU A 54 -17.45 8.78 -53.92
C LEU A 54 -17.31 9.54 -55.24
N SER A 55 -18.40 10.14 -55.73
CA SER A 55 -18.36 10.95 -56.95
C SER A 55 -17.46 12.19 -56.80
N ARG A 56 -17.45 12.83 -55.62
CA ARG A 56 -16.56 13.97 -55.34
C ARG A 56 -15.10 13.54 -55.26
N ILE A 57 -14.80 12.38 -54.67
CA ILE A 57 -13.45 11.82 -54.63
C ILE A 57 -12.96 11.60 -56.07
N GLU A 58 -13.76 10.96 -56.92
CA GLU A 58 -13.43 10.70 -58.33
C GLU A 58 -13.17 12.00 -59.12
N GLN A 59 -13.99 13.04 -58.90
CA GLN A 59 -13.81 14.35 -59.53
C GLN A 59 -12.56 15.10 -59.05
N SER A 60 -12.04 14.75 -57.87
CA SER A 60 -10.86 15.40 -57.29
C SER A 60 -9.54 14.81 -57.81
N ILE A 61 -9.59 13.69 -58.56
CA ILE A 61 -8.41 13.02 -59.11
C ILE A 61 -8.12 13.59 -60.51
N PRO A 62 -6.93 14.19 -60.74
CA PRO A 62 -6.52 14.70 -62.04
C PRO A 62 -6.54 13.65 -63.16
N ALA A 63 -6.91 14.08 -64.37
CA ALA A 63 -6.89 13.22 -65.55
C ALA A 63 -5.46 12.71 -65.82
N GLY A 64 -5.27 11.38 -65.78
CA GLY A 64 -3.99 10.71 -66.00
C GLY A 64 -3.45 9.93 -64.79
N LEU A 65 -4.04 10.10 -63.60
CA LEU A 65 -3.77 9.25 -62.44
C LEU A 65 -4.72 8.04 -62.38
N PRO A 66 -4.29 6.90 -61.80
CA PRO A 66 -5.19 5.77 -61.57
C PRO A 66 -6.33 6.16 -60.63
N PRO A 67 -7.50 5.49 -60.69
CA PRO A 67 -8.57 5.72 -59.72
C PRO A 67 -8.05 5.46 -58.30
N LEU A 68 -8.60 6.15 -57.29
CA LEU A 68 -8.21 5.97 -55.89
C LEU A 68 -8.95 4.80 -55.22
N LEU A 69 -10.16 4.50 -55.69
CA LEU A 69 -11.08 3.54 -55.07
C LEU A 69 -11.54 2.48 -56.08
N VAL A 70 -11.67 1.25 -55.60
CA VAL A 70 -12.42 0.18 -56.27
C VAL A 70 -13.80 0.11 -55.64
N ALA A 71 -14.86 0.30 -56.44
CA ALA A 71 -16.23 0.31 -55.96
C ALA A 71 -17.09 -0.76 -56.64
N THR A 72 -17.70 -1.64 -55.84
CA THR A 72 -18.72 -2.59 -56.29
C THR A 72 -20.09 -2.19 -55.74
N ARG A 73 -21.15 -2.94 -56.09
CA ARG A 73 -22.51 -2.68 -55.56
C ARG A 73 -22.57 -2.79 -54.03
N THR A 74 -21.76 -3.66 -53.43
CA THR A 74 -21.82 -4.00 -52.00
C THR A 74 -20.58 -3.58 -51.22
N HIS A 75 -19.40 -3.46 -51.86
CA HIS A 75 -18.13 -3.20 -51.17
C HIS A 75 -17.33 -2.04 -51.79
N LEU A 76 -16.37 -1.52 -51.02
CA LEU A 76 -15.39 -0.49 -51.40
C LEU A 76 -13.98 -0.94 -51.01
N GLY A 77 -12.97 -0.61 -51.82
CA GLY A 77 -11.55 -0.87 -51.51
C GLY A 77 -10.66 0.22 -52.06
N LEU A 78 -9.39 0.21 -51.67
CA LEU A 78 -8.36 1.04 -52.29
C LEU A 78 -7.92 0.43 -53.61
N ALA A 79 -7.76 1.28 -54.63
CA ALA A 79 -7.21 0.84 -55.90
C ALA A 79 -5.68 0.63 -55.82
N PRO A 80 -5.13 -0.35 -56.57
CA PRO A 80 -3.69 -0.55 -56.62
C PRO A 80 -2.98 0.61 -57.30
N GLY A 81 -1.71 0.86 -56.94
CA GLY A 81 -0.88 1.90 -57.54
C GLY A 81 -0.73 3.18 -56.70
N TRP A 82 -1.29 3.19 -55.49
CA TRP A 82 -1.08 4.23 -54.48
C TRP A 82 -0.23 3.67 -53.33
N GLU A 83 0.76 4.44 -52.89
CA GLU A 83 1.51 4.15 -51.67
C GLU A 83 0.79 4.75 -50.47
N VAL A 84 0.78 4.01 -49.36
CA VAL A 84 0.13 4.42 -48.12
C VAL A 84 1.13 4.23 -47.00
N ASP A 85 1.41 5.28 -46.24
CA ASP A 85 2.38 5.29 -45.13
C ASP A 85 2.19 4.13 -44.15
N LEU A 86 0.93 3.82 -43.81
CA LEU A 86 0.59 2.71 -42.92
C LEU A 86 0.94 1.32 -43.48
N THR A 87 0.96 1.18 -44.81
CA THR A 87 1.39 -0.05 -45.46
C THR A 87 2.89 -0.22 -45.33
N ILE A 88 3.66 0.87 -45.44
CA ILE A 88 5.11 0.88 -45.23
C ILE A 88 5.43 0.45 -43.80
N LEU A 89 4.72 1.02 -42.80
CA LEU A 89 4.89 0.68 -41.38
C LEU A 89 4.60 -0.80 -41.07
N LYS A 90 3.64 -1.41 -41.76
CA LYS A 90 3.22 -2.81 -41.53
C LYS A 90 4.09 -3.84 -42.25
N GLN A 91 4.65 -3.51 -43.41
CA GLN A 91 5.30 -4.49 -44.30
C GLN A 91 6.82 -4.54 -44.18
N LYS A 92 7.45 -3.44 -43.77
CA LYS A 92 8.91 -3.39 -43.61
C LYS A 92 9.26 -3.58 -42.15
N ASP A 93 10.27 -4.40 -41.87
CA ASP A 93 10.81 -4.61 -40.53
C ASP A 93 11.76 -3.48 -40.08
N VAL A 94 12.41 -2.83 -41.05
CA VAL A 94 13.32 -1.69 -40.85
C VAL A 94 13.01 -0.62 -41.89
N LEU A 95 12.68 0.59 -41.42
CA LEU A 95 12.40 1.75 -42.26
C LEU A 95 13.68 2.48 -42.63
N GLY A 96 13.81 2.95 -43.87
CA GLY A 96 14.95 3.79 -44.29
C GLY A 96 14.86 5.23 -43.78
N PRO A 97 15.92 6.04 -43.93
CA PRO A 97 15.91 7.47 -43.53
C PRO A 97 14.76 8.26 -44.18
N ASP A 98 14.52 8.05 -45.47
CA ASP A 98 13.47 8.76 -46.22
C ASP A 98 12.03 8.40 -45.79
N GLU A 99 11.85 7.30 -45.07
CA GLU A 99 10.54 6.74 -44.68
C GLU A 99 10.21 7.02 -43.20
N SER A 100 11.13 7.68 -42.49
CA SER A 100 11.11 7.79 -41.04
C SER A 100 10.07 8.77 -40.49
N ASN A 101 9.58 9.68 -41.33
CA ASN A 101 8.52 10.61 -40.98
C ASN A 101 7.23 9.91 -40.51
N VAL A 102 6.97 8.69 -41.00
CA VAL A 102 5.78 7.89 -40.63
C VAL A 102 5.75 7.53 -39.13
N LEU A 103 6.92 7.55 -38.47
CA LEU A 103 7.06 7.23 -37.06
C LEU A 103 6.71 8.40 -36.11
N LEU A 104 6.68 9.64 -36.60
CA LEU A 104 6.63 10.84 -35.76
C LEU A 104 5.24 11.48 -35.60
N GLY A 105 4.33 11.32 -36.57
CA GLY A 105 2.99 11.95 -36.55
C GLY A 105 1.88 11.10 -35.93
N GLU A 106 0.66 11.61 -35.87
CA GLU A 106 -0.54 10.84 -35.44
C GLU A 106 -1.42 10.42 -36.65
N LEU A 107 -2.13 9.30 -36.55
CA LEU A 107 -3.11 8.91 -37.58
C LEU A 107 -4.20 9.98 -37.70
N LEU A 108 -4.34 10.56 -38.90
CA LEU A 108 -5.32 11.60 -39.21
C LEU A 108 -5.23 12.80 -38.24
N GLU A 109 -4.01 13.19 -37.88
CA GLU A 109 -3.74 14.38 -37.06
C GLU A 109 -4.45 15.59 -37.70
N SER A 110 -5.31 16.28 -36.92
CA SER A 110 -6.14 17.43 -37.34
C SER A 110 -7.44 17.15 -38.12
N VAL A 111 -7.81 15.89 -38.42
CA VAL A 111 -9.11 15.60 -39.06
C VAL A 111 -10.18 15.37 -37.99
N LYS A 112 -11.33 16.05 -38.10
CA LYS A 112 -12.44 15.88 -37.15
C LYS A 112 -13.25 14.62 -37.45
N SER A 113 -13.53 13.83 -36.43
CA SER A 113 -14.36 12.62 -36.57
C SER A 113 -15.79 12.96 -36.97
N PRO A 114 -16.34 12.28 -37.99
CA PRO A 114 -17.67 12.60 -38.52
C PRO A 114 -18.81 12.07 -37.65
N THR A 115 -18.55 11.08 -36.80
CA THR A 115 -19.53 10.47 -35.88
C THR A 115 -18.82 9.98 -34.61
N GLN A 116 -19.59 9.65 -33.56
CA GLN A 116 -19.03 9.05 -32.36
C GLN A 116 -18.41 7.67 -32.64
N GLY A 117 -19.05 6.84 -33.48
CA GLY A 117 -18.49 5.55 -33.85
C GLY A 117 -17.13 5.68 -34.58
N ALA A 118 -16.97 6.73 -35.39
CA ALA A 118 -15.70 7.00 -36.06
C ALA A 118 -14.61 7.49 -35.08
N GLU A 119 -14.98 8.24 -34.05
CA GLU A 119 -14.07 8.64 -32.96
C GLU A 119 -13.58 7.42 -32.18
N ASP A 120 -14.51 6.54 -31.80
CA ASP A 120 -14.19 5.31 -31.05
C ASP A 120 -13.29 4.39 -31.88
N TRP A 121 -13.60 4.23 -33.18
CA TRP A 121 -12.77 3.47 -34.12
C TRP A 121 -11.37 4.09 -34.29
N LEU A 122 -11.29 5.41 -34.45
CA LEU A 122 -10.03 6.12 -34.63
C LEU A 122 -9.13 6.00 -33.39
N THR A 123 -9.72 6.09 -32.20
CA THR A 123 -8.99 5.91 -30.92
C THR A 123 -8.34 4.53 -30.86
N PHE A 124 -9.09 3.48 -31.20
CA PHE A 124 -8.57 2.10 -31.22
C PHE A 124 -7.46 1.91 -32.26
N GLU A 125 -7.64 2.46 -33.47
CA GLU A 125 -6.62 2.36 -34.53
C GLU A 125 -5.36 3.14 -34.21
N ARG A 126 -5.46 4.32 -33.58
CA ARG A 126 -4.31 5.09 -33.11
C ARG A 126 -3.47 4.30 -32.12
N GLN A 127 -4.10 3.69 -31.12
CA GLN A 127 -3.40 2.82 -30.17
C GLN A 127 -2.66 1.69 -30.89
N ARG A 128 -3.33 0.97 -31.80
CA ARG A 128 -2.71 -0.14 -32.57
C ARG A 128 -1.52 0.32 -33.41
N ILE A 129 -1.60 1.50 -34.01
CA ILE A 129 -0.52 2.07 -34.82
C ILE A 129 0.64 2.52 -33.93
N ASP A 130 0.35 3.11 -32.77
CA ASP A 130 1.38 3.55 -31.83
C ASP A 130 2.14 2.38 -31.21
N GLU A 131 1.50 1.23 -30.99
CA GLU A 131 2.17 -0.03 -30.63
C GLU A 131 3.17 -0.47 -31.73
N ALA A 132 2.74 -0.44 -32.99
CA ALA A 132 3.60 -0.79 -34.13
C ALA A 132 4.76 0.19 -34.30
N ARG A 133 4.51 1.49 -34.11
CA ARG A 133 5.54 2.54 -34.13
C ARG A 133 6.54 2.37 -33.00
N SER A 134 6.07 2.09 -31.79
CA SER A 134 6.93 1.88 -30.62
C SER A 134 7.90 0.72 -30.87
N ALA A 135 7.42 -0.38 -31.43
CA ALA A 135 8.26 -1.52 -31.80
C ALA A 135 9.35 -1.16 -32.83
N HIS A 136 9.02 -0.31 -33.82
CA HIS A 136 9.99 0.21 -34.79
C HIS A 136 11.01 1.16 -34.17
N LEU A 137 10.54 2.10 -33.34
CA LEU A 137 11.37 3.08 -32.65
C LEU A 137 12.38 2.39 -31.72
N VAL A 138 11.94 1.39 -30.94
CA VAL A 138 12.83 0.57 -30.10
C VAL A 138 13.94 -0.05 -30.93
N ARG A 139 13.62 -0.74 -32.02
CA ARG A 139 14.63 -1.39 -32.89
C ARG A 139 15.63 -0.38 -33.47
N LEU A 140 15.14 0.79 -33.91
CA LEU A 140 15.98 1.84 -34.48
C LEU A 140 16.90 2.48 -33.43
N LEU A 141 16.44 2.64 -32.19
CA LEU A 141 17.20 3.27 -31.10
C LEU A 141 18.20 2.31 -30.43
N GLU A 142 18.00 0.99 -30.52
CA GLU A 142 18.95 -0.01 -30.02
C GLU A 142 20.19 -0.17 -30.92
N HIS A 143 20.08 0.13 -32.22
CA HIS A 143 21.17 0.01 -33.19
C HIS A 143 21.78 1.39 -33.47
N ASP A 144 22.81 1.76 -32.69
CA ASP A 144 23.28 3.15 -32.49
C ASP A 144 24.03 3.81 -33.67
N ASP A 145 24.32 3.11 -34.77
CA ASP A 145 25.55 3.43 -35.53
C ASP A 145 25.44 4.17 -36.89
N GLU A 146 24.27 4.58 -37.39
CA GLU A 146 24.23 5.17 -38.76
C GLU A 146 23.32 6.39 -38.99
N ARG A 147 22.68 6.95 -37.95
CA ARG A 147 21.71 8.06 -38.11
C ARG A 147 22.13 9.37 -37.43
N PRO A 148 21.73 10.54 -37.97
CA PRO A 148 21.97 11.84 -37.34
C PRO A 148 21.37 11.93 -35.94
N ASP A 149 22.07 12.61 -35.03
CA ASP A 149 21.63 12.79 -33.62
C ASP A 149 20.26 13.49 -33.51
N GLU A 150 19.96 14.43 -34.40
CA GLU A 150 18.66 15.12 -34.45
C GLU A 150 17.49 14.16 -34.68
N GLU A 151 17.70 13.17 -35.54
CA GLU A 151 16.70 12.14 -35.87
C GLU A 151 16.54 11.16 -34.70
N GLN A 152 17.64 10.75 -34.07
CA GLN A 152 17.61 9.90 -32.87
C GLN A 152 16.86 10.58 -31.71
N ILE A 153 17.08 11.89 -31.50
CA ILE A 153 16.37 12.67 -30.48
C ILE A 153 14.87 12.73 -30.78
N ALA A 154 14.49 12.95 -32.05
CA ALA A 154 13.08 12.98 -32.45
C ALA A 154 12.39 11.63 -32.18
N PHE A 155 13.03 10.52 -32.54
CA PHE A 155 12.52 9.17 -32.27
C PHE A 155 12.41 8.86 -30.78
N ALA A 156 13.44 9.17 -30.01
CA ALA A 156 13.44 8.89 -28.58
C ALA A 156 12.39 9.74 -27.84
N ARG A 157 12.18 11.01 -28.24
CA ARG A 157 11.09 11.84 -27.71
C ARG A 157 9.73 11.25 -28.04
N ARG A 158 9.53 10.83 -29.29
CA ARG A 158 8.28 10.19 -29.70
C ARG A 158 8.01 8.91 -28.91
N LEU A 159 9.03 8.09 -28.68
CA LEU A 159 8.88 6.87 -27.88
C LEU A 159 8.56 7.19 -26.40
N ILE A 160 9.11 8.27 -25.84
CA ILE A 160 8.77 8.74 -24.47
C ILE A 160 7.35 9.31 -24.38
N GLU A 161 6.82 9.93 -25.44
CA GLU A 161 5.41 10.34 -25.47
C GLU A 161 4.46 9.15 -25.41
N LEU A 162 4.84 8.03 -26.04
CA LEU A 162 4.06 6.79 -26.06
C LEU A 162 4.24 5.96 -24.79
N ASP A 163 5.47 5.92 -24.27
CA ASP A 163 5.86 5.20 -23.06
C ASP A 163 6.86 6.06 -22.24
N PRO A 164 6.35 6.85 -21.28
CA PRO A 164 7.17 7.78 -20.49
C PRO A 164 8.33 7.13 -19.71
N ALA A 165 8.20 5.85 -19.38
CA ALA A 165 9.18 5.09 -18.61
C ALA A 165 10.18 4.34 -19.50
N ASN A 166 10.14 4.52 -20.83
CA ASN A 166 10.96 3.75 -21.76
C ASN A 166 12.47 4.01 -21.61
N GLU A 167 13.17 3.03 -21.04
CA GLU A 167 14.61 3.15 -20.78
C GLU A 167 15.48 3.14 -22.05
N ILE A 168 15.02 2.51 -23.14
CA ILE A 168 15.74 2.50 -24.42
C ILE A 168 15.78 3.91 -24.99
N ALA A 169 14.64 4.61 -24.98
CA ALA A 169 14.55 6.01 -25.39
C ALA A 169 15.41 6.93 -24.50
N CYS A 170 15.39 6.71 -23.19
CA CYS A 170 16.24 7.44 -22.25
C CYS A 170 17.73 7.29 -22.61
N ARG A 171 18.19 6.06 -22.84
CA ARG A 171 19.58 5.77 -23.24
C ARG A 171 19.96 6.45 -24.55
N ALA A 172 19.08 6.42 -25.55
CA ALA A 172 19.33 7.11 -26.81
C ALA A 172 19.45 8.63 -26.65
N LEU A 173 18.56 9.27 -25.86
CA LEU A 173 18.67 10.70 -25.57
C LEU A 173 19.96 11.05 -24.84
N MET A 174 20.38 10.24 -23.87
CA MET A 174 21.64 10.45 -23.16
C MET A 174 22.84 10.43 -24.13
N ARG A 175 22.90 9.46 -25.05
CA ARG A 175 24.00 9.35 -26.02
C ARG A 175 24.00 10.48 -27.03
N ALA A 176 22.86 10.78 -27.64
CA ALA A 176 22.73 11.85 -28.64
C ALA A 176 23.08 13.23 -28.04
N HIS A 177 22.52 13.58 -26.88
CA HIS A 177 22.85 14.85 -26.22
C HIS A 177 24.32 14.96 -25.78
N THR A 178 24.93 13.85 -25.36
CA THR A 178 26.36 13.84 -25.01
C THR A 178 27.25 14.00 -26.24
N ARG A 179 26.92 13.38 -27.39
CA ARG A 179 27.63 13.57 -28.67
C ARG A 179 27.54 15.00 -29.18
N MET A 180 26.41 15.66 -28.95
CA MET A 180 26.20 17.08 -29.22
C MET A 180 26.86 18.01 -28.17
N ASN A 181 27.58 17.46 -27.19
CA ASN A 181 28.25 18.19 -26.11
C ASN A 181 27.29 18.97 -25.18
N ASP A 182 26.03 18.51 -25.07
CA ASP A 182 24.98 19.05 -24.20
C ASP A 182 24.71 18.12 -23.00
N LEU A 183 25.67 18.11 -22.08
CA LEU A 183 25.59 17.31 -20.85
C LEU A 183 24.38 17.66 -19.95
N PRO A 184 23.94 18.94 -19.83
CA PRO A 184 22.71 19.28 -19.11
C PRO A 184 21.47 18.56 -19.65
N SER A 185 21.26 18.56 -20.97
CA SER A 185 20.10 17.87 -21.58
C SER A 185 20.21 16.35 -21.43
N ALA A 186 21.41 15.78 -21.53
CA ALA A 186 21.64 14.36 -21.28
C ALA A 186 21.30 13.98 -19.82
N ARG A 187 21.69 14.83 -18.85
CA ARG A 187 21.36 14.65 -17.44
C ARG A 187 19.86 14.80 -17.16
N GLN A 188 19.21 15.74 -17.82
CA GLN A 188 17.76 15.93 -17.69
C GLN A 188 17.00 14.70 -18.20
N ALA A 189 17.42 14.09 -19.32
CA ALA A 189 16.83 12.87 -19.84
C ALA A 189 16.91 11.71 -18.82
N TYR A 190 18.08 11.49 -18.21
CA TYR A 190 18.28 10.49 -17.17
C TYR A 190 17.39 10.72 -15.94
N LEU A 191 17.38 11.96 -15.43
CA LEU A 191 16.59 12.30 -14.24
C LEU A 191 15.08 12.16 -14.49
N LYS A 192 14.61 12.54 -15.68
CA LYS A 192 13.19 12.41 -16.05
C LYS A 192 12.77 10.96 -16.13
N CYS A 193 13.57 10.11 -16.79
CA CYS A 193 13.32 8.66 -16.84
C CYS A 193 13.31 8.04 -15.44
N ARG A 194 14.27 8.39 -14.59
CA ARG A 194 14.32 7.92 -13.19
C ARG A 194 13.10 8.37 -12.38
N SER A 195 12.67 9.63 -12.52
CA SER A 195 11.46 10.13 -11.85
C SER A 195 10.23 9.34 -12.29
N GLN A 196 10.09 9.12 -13.60
CA GLN A 196 8.95 8.43 -14.17
C GLN A 196 8.88 6.95 -13.75
N LEU A 197 10.01 6.23 -13.77
CA LEU A 197 10.09 4.84 -13.30
C LEU A 197 9.76 4.72 -11.81
N ARG A 198 10.16 5.71 -11.01
CA ARG A 198 9.84 5.77 -9.59
C ARG A 198 8.38 6.10 -9.34
N GLU A 199 7.80 7.03 -10.10
CA GLU A 199 6.40 7.44 -9.99
C GLU A 199 5.43 6.34 -10.44
N ASP A 200 5.70 5.70 -11.58
CA ASP A 200 4.78 4.72 -12.18
C ASP A 200 4.97 3.30 -11.63
N PHE A 201 6.20 2.93 -11.25
CA PHE A 201 6.56 1.54 -10.94
C PHE A 201 7.34 1.35 -9.63
N ASP A 202 7.74 2.43 -8.92
CA ASP A 202 8.56 2.40 -7.70
C ASP A 202 9.87 1.60 -7.86
N ILE A 203 10.49 1.67 -9.04
CA ILE A 203 11.77 1.04 -9.36
C ILE A 203 12.82 2.07 -9.80
N GLU A 204 14.11 1.73 -9.61
CA GLU A 204 15.24 2.50 -10.14
C GLU A 204 15.58 2.04 -11.57
N PRO A 205 16.19 2.90 -12.43
CA PRO A 205 16.59 2.54 -13.78
C PRO A 205 17.53 1.34 -13.82
N ASP A 206 17.37 0.51 -14.84
CA ASP A 206 18.17 -0.70 -15.04
C ASP A 206 19.68 -0.43 -14.97
N GLU A 207 20.43 -1.47 -14.59
CA GLU A 207 21.89 -1.39 -14.46
C GLU A 207 22.56 -0.90 -15.75
N VAL A 208 22.03 -1.30 -16.92
CA VAL A 208 22.51 -0.85 -18.25
C VAL A 208 22.34 0.66 -18.42
N THR A 209 21.20 1.21 -18.01
CA THR A 209 20.89 2.65 -18.09
C THR A 209 21.76 3.44 -17.12
N THR A 210 21.90 2.94 -15.89
CA THR A 210 22.72 3.57 -14.85
C THR A 210 24.22 3.50 -15.16
N ALA A 211 24.70 2.40 -15.75
CA ALA A 211 26.09 2.25 -16.21
C ALA A 211 26.41 3.24 -17.33
N LEU A 212 25.52 3.36 -18.33
CA LEU A 212 25.66 4.33 -19.42
C LEU A 212 25.69 5.77 -18.89
N ALA A 213 24.85 6.11 -17.91
CA ALA A 213 24.87 7.43 -17.30
C ALA A 213 26.20 7.74 -16.58
N ARG A 214 26.88 6.73 -16.01
CA ARG A 214 28.24 6.90 -15.45
C ARG A 214 29.30 7.05 -16.54
N GLU A 215 29.21 6.26 -17.60
CA GLU A 215 30.13 6.31 -18.74
C GLU A 215 30.11 7.69 -19.41
N LEU A 216 28.92 8.25 -19.64
CA LEU A 216 28.73 9.55 -20.27
C LEU A 216 29.02 10.74 -19.32
N GLY A 217 29.47 10.48 -18.08
CA GLY A 217 29.76 11.53 -17.10
C GLY A 217 28.53 12.26 -16.57
N ILE A 218 27.33 11.73 -16.80
CA ILE A 218 26.05 12.24 -16.28
C ILE A 218 25.96 11.96 -14.78
N LEU A 219 26.38 10.76 -14.38
CA LEU A 219 26.63 10.37 -13.00
C LEU A 219 28.14 10.41 -12.76
N ALA A 220 28.57 11.01 -11.66
CA ALA A 220 29.99 11.00 -11.30
C ALA A 220 30.46 9.54 -11.15
N ALA A 221 31.57 9.20 -11.82
CA ALA A 221 32.23 7.90 -11.62
C ALA A 221 32.49 7.71 -10.13
N ALA A 222 32.06 6.57 -9.58
CA ALA A 222 32.43 6.18 -8.24
C ALA A 222 33.96 6.12 -8.19
N GLN A 223 34.60 7.07 -7.51
CA GLN A 223 36.02 6.97 -7.22
C GLN A 223 36.25 5.68 -6.43
N PRO A 224 37.28 4.88 -6.75
CA PRO A 224 37.69 3.81 -5.85
C PRO A 224 38.06 4.50 -4.53
N ALA A 225 37.30 4.19 -3.48
CA ALA A 225 37.45 4.86 -2.20
C ALA A 225 38.90 4.72 -1.72
N ALA A 226 39.63 5.83 -1.68
CA ALA A 226 40.73 5.97 -0.74
C ALA A 226 40.16 5.70 0.66
N PRO A 227 40.91 5.08 1.58
CA PRO A 227 40.40 4.79 2.91
C PRO A 227 40.15 6.11 3.62
N GLU A 228 38.95 6.64 3.49
CA GLU A 228 38.45 7.69 4.35
C GLU A 228 38.45 7.10 5.75
N ARG A 229 39.31 7.69 6.60
CA ARG A 229 39.06 7.66 8.03
C ARG A 229 37.65 8.20 8.20
N ARG A 230 36.70 7.28 8.40
CA ARG A 230 35.47 7.58 9.11
C ARG A 230 35.88 8.50 10.27
N PRO A 231 35.27 9.69 10.48
CA PRO A 231 35.27 10.21 11.84
C PRO A 231 34.81 9.02 12.66
N ALA A 232 35.62 8.60 13.63
CA ALA A 232 35.33 7.39 14.38
C ALA A 232 33.88 7.53 14.83
N VAL A 233 32.98 6.81 14.14
CA VAL A 233 31.61 6.67 14.58
C VAL A 233 31.84 6.08 15.93
N SER A 234 31.59 6.87 16.96
CA SER A 234 31.77 6.40 18.32
C SER A 234 31.05 5.06 18.34
N GLU A 235 31.76 3.97 18.65
CA GLU A 235 31.18 2.61 18.66
C GLU A 235 29.93 2.57 19.56
N LEU A 236 29.74 3.60 20.38
CA LEU A 236 28.55 3.97 21.16
C LEU A 236 27.28 4.34 20.35
N LEU A 237 27.34 4.58 19.03
CA LEU A 237 26.20 5.04 18.21
C LEU A 237 25.71 4.03 17.16
N ILE A 238 26.43 2.91 16.98
CA ILE A 238 25.95 1.80 16.14
C ILE A 238 24.97 1.00 16.99
N ASP A 239 23.69 1.04 16.65
CA ASP A 239 22.69 0.20 17.30
C ASP A 239 22.92 -1.26 16.86
N PRO A 240 23.23 -2.19 17.78
CA PRO A 240 23.47 -3.60 17.44
C PRO A 240 22.29 -4.27 16.73
N ALA A 241 21.08 -3.70 16.85
CA ALA A 241 19.85 -4.25 16.29
C ALA A 241 19.44 -3.66 14.92
N GLY A 242 20.17 -2.68 14.36
CA GLY A 242 19.88 -2.10 13.05
C GLY A 242 18.53 -1.38 12.93
N GLN A 243 17.96 -0.91 14.04
CA GLN A 243 16.64 -0.27 14.05
C GLN A 243 16.70 1.17 13.49
N PRO A 244 15.77 1.57 12.61
CA PRO A 244 15.72 2.92 12.07
C PRO A 244 15.55 3.98 13.17
N ARG A 245 16.21 5.11 13.03
CA ARG A 245 16.23 6.20 14.02
C ARG A 245 15.37 7.37 13.55
N ILE A 246 14.45 7.82 14.41
CA ILE A 246 13.50 8.87 14.10
C ILE A 246 13.81 10.10 14.94
N VAL A 247 13.93 11.25 14.28
CA VAL A 247 13.91 12.55 14.94
C VAL A 247 12.55 13.23 14.75
N ILE A 248 12.01 13.82 15.81
CA ILE A 248 10.80 14.66 15.73
C ILE A 248 11.26 16.11 15.81
N LEU A 249 10.83 16.91 14.84
CA LEU A 249 11.18 18.32 14.70
C LEU A 249 9.91 19.15 14.90
N PRO A 250 9.86 19.93 15.98
CA PRO A 250 8.69 20.73 16.29
C PRO A 250 8.67 22.04 15.45
N PRO A 251 7.55 22.76 15.38
CA PRO A 251 7.42 23.95 14.53
C PRO A 251 8.38 25.08 14.90
N GLU A 252 8.93 25.78 13.89
CA GLU A 252 9.82 26.94 14.10
C GLU A 252 9.17 28.07 14.92
N SER A 253 7.83 28.18 14.89
CA SER A 253 7.07 29.19 15.65
C SER A 253 7.23 29.07 17.16
N ILE A 254 7.69 27.92 17.68
CA ILE A 254 8.05 27.69 19.10
C ILE A 254 9.07 28.70 19.61
N PHE A 255 9.95 29.22 18.75
CA PHE A 255 11.00 30.16 19.15
C PHE A 255 10.56 31.63 19.06
N THR A 256 9.34 31.89 18.59
CA THR A 256 8.83 33.25 18.35
C THR A 256 7.59 33.58 19.18
N ASP A 257 6.83 32.57 19.62
CA ASP A 257 5.60 32.74 20.43
C ASP A 257 5.69 31.95 21.76
N PRO A 258 5.61 32.61 22.94
CA PRO A 258 5.68 31.97 24.26
C PRO A 258 4.56 30.95 24.55
N LEU A 259 3.40 31.06 23.90
CA LEU A 259 2.35 30.06 23.97
C LEU A 259 2.76 28.82 23.17
N MET A 260 3.21 29.01 21.93
CA MET A 260 3.69 27.93 21.07
C MET A 260 4.94 27.25 21.64
N GLU A 261 5.81 27.99 22.33
CA GLU A 261 7.01 27.44 22.98
C GLU A 261 6.67 26.33 23.99
N ARG A 262 5.77 26.64 24.92
CA ARG A 262 5.34 25.70 25.97
C ARG A 262 4.58 24.51 25.39
N VAL A 263 3.73 24.81 24.42
CA VAL A 263 2.81 23.85 23.82
C VAL A 263 3.54 22.90 22.87
N GLY A 264 4.42 23.41 22.02
CA GLY A 264 5.22 22.63 21.10
C GLY A 264 6.27 21.76 21.79
N ARG A 265 6.82 22.21 22.94
CA ARG A 265 7.69 21.38 23.79
C ARG A 265 6.93 20.19 24.39
N ALA A 266 5.72 20.41 24.91
CA ALA A 266 4.89 19.35 25.46
C ALA A 266 4.50 18.31 24.39
N LEU A 267 4.09 18.76 23.19
CA LEU A 267 3.85 17.85 22.05
C LEU A 267 5.08 17.01 21.73
N LEU A 268 6.25 17.65 21.63
CA LEU A 268 7.49 16.97 21.29
C LEU A 268 7.83 15.88 22.30
N GLU A 269 7.69 16.18 23.60
CA GLU A 269 7.89 15.21 24.67
C GLU A 269 6.88 14.06 24.60
N ASP A 270 5.59 14.36 24.45
CA ASP A 270 4.53 13.35 24.41
C ASP A 270 4.61 12.44 23.17
N VAL A 271 4.94 12.99 22.00
CA VAL A 271 5.17 12.21 20.77
C VAL A 271 6.44 11.38 20.89
N THR A 272 7.51 11.94 21.47
CA THR A 272 8.75 11.19 21.73
C THR A 272 8.45 10.01 22.64
N ILE A 273 7.73 10.23 23.73
CA ILE A 273 7.34 9.18 24.69
C ILE A 273 6.46 8.13 24.01
N GLY A 274 5.44 8.55 23.27
CA GLY A 274 4.49 7.66 22.60
C GLY A 274 5.13 6.82 21.49
N LEU A 275 6.01 7.40 20.66
CA LEU A 275 6.73 6.67 19.62
C LEU A 275 7.83 5.78 20.21
N SER A 276 8.46 6.17 21.32
CA SER A 276 9.47 5.35 22.01
C SER A 276 8.90 4.05 22.57
N GLN A 277 7.58 3.97 22.72
CA GLN A 277 6.86 2.77 23.18
C GLN A 277 6.48 1.82 22.02
N GLN A 278 6.69 2.24 20.77
CA GLN A 278 6.53 1.40 19.59
C GLN A 278 7.83 0.64 19.29
N ARG A 279 7.73 -0.57 18.76
CA ARG A 279 8.91 -1.40 18.41
C ARG A 279 9.01 -1.55 16.91
N GLY A 280 10.17 -1.15 16.38
CA GLY A 280 10.46 -1.10 14.94
C GLY A 280 11.46 0.01 14.60
N PHE A 281 11.69 0.95 15.53
CA PHE A 281 12.58 2.09 15.37
C PHE A 281 13.01 2.66 16.73
N LYS A 282 14.06 3.48 16.76
CA LYS A 282 14.48 4.30 17.91
C LYS A 282 14.00 5.73 17.72
N VAL A 283 13.64 6.41 18.80
CA VAL A 283 13.26 7.83 18.76
C VAL A 283 14.32 8.66 19.48
N ILE A 284 14.69 9.77 18.86
CA ILE A 284 15.64 10.72 19.43
C ILE A 284 14.95 11.53 20.52
N ALA A 285 15.66 11.73 21.62
CA ALA A 285 15.12 12.46 22.76
C ALA A 285 14.73 13.90 22.38
N ALA A 286 13.58 14.34 22.90
CA ALA A 286 13.00 15.66 22.63
C ALA A 286 13.98 16.83 22.86
N HIS A 287 14.81 16.76 23.91
CA HIS A 287 15.79 17.81 24.21
C HIS A 287 16.86 17.95 23.10
N THR A 288 17.25 16.82 22.50
CA THR A 288 18.24 16.79 21.41
C THR A 288 17.68 17.45 20.15
N SER A 289 16.42 17.17 19.80
CA SER A 289 15.71 17.84 18.70
C SER A 289 15.63 19.35 18.87
N LEU A 290 15.35 19.82 20.10
CA LEU A 290 15.27 21.26 20.40
C LEU A 290 16.63 21.95 20.30
N GLU A 291 17.70 21.29 20.76
CA GLU A 291 19.05 21.83 20.68
C GLU A 291 19.55 21.90 19.22
N MET A 292 19.18 20.93 18.37
CA MET A 292 19.48 20.96 16.95
C MET A 292 18.86 22.17 16.24
N ILE A 293 17.57 22.46 16.47
CA ILE A 293 16.91 23.62 15.85
C ILE A 293 17.45 24.94 16.41
N SER A 294 17.71 25.00 17.72
CA SER A 294 18.31 26.17 18.37
C SER A 294 19.67 26.55 17.73
N ARG A 295 20.53 25.57 17.45
CA ARG A 295 21.81 25.79 16.74
C ARG A 295 21.63 26.23 15.29
N ALA A 296 20.60 25.73 14.60
CA ALA A 296 20.32 26.12 13.21
C ALA A 296 19.83 27.57 13.10
N LEU A 297 19.07 28.05 14.10
CA LEU A 297 18.53 29.41 14.15
C LEU A 297 19.55 30.45 14.64
N ASP A 298 20.45 30.10 15.58
CA ASP A 298 21.50 30.98 16.09
C ASP A 298 22.86 30.24 16.18
N PRO A 299 23.69 30.31 15.12
CA PRO A 299 24.99 29.64 15.05
C PRO A 299 25.98 30.08 16.15
N THR A 300 25.73 31.21 16.82
CA THR A 300 26.61 31.76 17.86
C THR A 300 26.37 31.15 19.25
N ARG A 301 25.25 30.43 19.44
CA ARG A 301 24.88 29.76 20.70
C ARG A 301 25.38 28.31 20.81
N ALA A 302 26.22 27.85 19.89
CA ALA A 302 26.71 26.48 19.89
C ALA A 302 27.54 26.15 21.14
N THR A 303 26.99 25.31 22.02
CA THR A 303 27.72 24.61 23.09
C THR A 303 28.74 23.64 22.48
N VAL A 304 29.90 23.53 23.12
CA VAL A 304 31.04 22.69 22.68
C VAL A 304 30.64 21.20 22.68
N GLY A 305 30.56 20.60 21.49
CA GLY A 305 30.40 19.15 21.31
C GLY A 305 29.76 18.80 19.95
N PRO A 306 30.25 17.75 19.26
CA PRO A 306 29.64 17.29 18.01
C PRO A 306 28.27 16.64 18.29
N LEU A 307 27.23 17.11 17.60
CA LEU A 307 25.94 16.43 17.46
C LEU A 307 26.00 15.57 16.19
N ASP A 308 26.99 14.68 16.12
CA ASP A 308 27.12 13.72 15.01
C ASP A 308 26.07 12.61 15.22
N LEU A 309 24.81 12.94 14.94
CA LEU A 309 23.68 12.04 15.07
C LEU A 309 23.12 11.71 13.68
N CYS A 310 23.02 10.42 13.40
CA CYS A 310 22.33 9.92 12.22
C CYS A 310 20.87 9.59 12.57
N PHE A 311 19.98 9.97 11.67
CA PHE A 311 18.55 9.65 11.71
C PHE A 311 18.17 9.11 10.34
N ASP A 312 17.29 8.14 10.29
CA ASP A 312 16.75 7.54 9.06
C ASP A 312 15.45 8.23 8.64
N TYR A 313 14.71 8.74 9.63
CA TYR A 313 13.45 9.45 9.44
C TYR A 313 13.37 10.73 10.27
N ALA A 314 12.69 11.74 9.71
CA ALA A 314 12.37 12.98 10.37
C ALA A 314 10.86 13.22 10.31
N VAL A 315 10.26 13.54 11.46
CA VAL A 315 8.85 13.93 11.57
C VAL A 315 8.81 15.44 11.76
N TYR A 316 8.22 16.18 10.82
CA TYR A 316 8.02 17.61 10.98
C TYR A 316 6.58 17.90 11.39
N VAL A 317 6.42 18.80 12.34
CA VAL A 317 5.12 19.33 12.74
C VAL A 317 5.09 20.82 12.45
N THR A 318 4.08 21.27 11.71
CA THR A 318 3.81 22.69 11.48
C THR A 318 2.42 23.03 11.98
N ILE A 319 2.25 24.21 12.59
CA ILE A 319 0.94 24.71 13.02
C ILE A 319 0.74 26.04 12.31
N GLN A 320 -0.32 26.13 11.52
CA GLN A 320 -0.63 27.29 10.68
C GLN A 320 -2.12 27.63 10.78
N GLY A 321 -2.46 28.92 10.67
CA GLY A 321 -3.83 29.41 10.72
C GLY A 321 -4.02 30.61 11.66
N ARG A 322 -5.25 31.09 11.76
CA ARG A 322 -5.65 32.19 12.66
C ARG A 322 -7.02 31.88 13.28
N ASP A 323 -7.20 32.29 14.53
CA ASP A 323 -8.45 32.18 15.29
C ASP A 323 -9.04 30.76 15.36
N GLU A 324 -10.18 30.47 14.73
CA GLU A 324 -10.83 29.15 14.75
C GLU A 324 -10.34 28.21 13.62
N ASP A 325 -9.61 28.72 12.63
CA ASP A 325 -9.11 27.98 11.47
C ASP A 325 -7.62 27.65 11.61
N VAL A 326 -7.25 26.96 12.70
CA VAL A 326 -5.87 26.52 12.94
C VAL A 326 -5.74 25.04 12.59
N TYR A 327 -4.69 24.69 11.85
CA TYR A 327 -4.39 23.35 11.39
C TYR A 327 -2.97 22.96 11.80
N ALA A 328 -2.81 21.71 12.23
CA ALA A 328 -1.53 21.07 12.43
C ALA A 328 -1.24 20.14 11.25
N THR A 329 -0.16 20.40 10.52
CA THR A 329 0.34 19.50 9.49
C THR A 329 1.48 18.68 10.08
N CYS A 330 1.41 17.36 9.93
CA CYS A 330 2.51 16.46 10.26
C CYS A 330 2.99 15.77 9.00
N ARG A 331 4.31 15.71 8.79
CA ARG A 331 4.90 14.92 7.70
C ARG A 331 6.03 14.04 8.21
N LEU A 332 6.12 12.85 7.65
CA LEU A 332 7.23 11.92 7.81
C LEU A 332 8.12 11.99 6.58
N THR A 333 9.43 12.11 6.78
CA THR A 333 10.40 12.23 5.71
C THR A 333 11.56 11.27 5.93
N ARG A 334 11.98 10.53 4.90
CA ARG A 334 13.24 9.76 4.95
C ARG A 334 14.41 10.71 4.76
N THR A 335 15.34 10.75 5.71
CA THR A 335 16.42 11.75 5.74
C THR A 335 17.44 11.55 4.62
N ALA A 336 17.77 10.31 4.29
CA ALA A 336 18.77 9.98 3.26
C ALA A 336 18.35 10.46 1.86
N THR A 337 17.06 10.43 1.54
CA THR A 337 16.50 10.76 0.21
C THR A 337 15.69 12.05 0.20
N SER A 338 15.39 12.63 1.37
CA SER A 338 14.46 13.76 1.54
C SER A 338 13.04 13.50 1.02
N GLU A 339 12.65 12.24 0.89
CA GLU A 339 11.33 11.80 0.42
C GLU A 339 10.27 11.93 1.53
N VAL A 340 9.11 12.51 1.21
CA VAL A 340 7.97 12.57 2.14
C VAL A 340 7.14 11.30 2.00
N LEU A 341 7.14 10.47 3.04
CA LEU A 341 6.49 9.16 3.05
C LEU A 341 5.02 9.23 3.47
N TRP A 342 4.68 10.24 4.26
CA TRP A 342 3.33 10.46 4.74
C TRP A 342 3.17 11.92 5.17
N ALA A 343 1.98 12.46 4.94
CA ALA A 343 1.59 13.76 5.48
C ALA A 343 0.10 13.75 5.85
N VAL A 344 -0.25 14.45 6.92
CA VAL A 344 -1.64 14.66 7.32
C VAL A 344 -1.84 16.08 7.79
N GLU A 345 -3.04 16.61 7.54
CA GLU A 345 -3.51 17.86 8.07
C GLU A 345 -4.65 17.59 9.06
N ILE A 346 -4.55 18.16 10.26
CA ILE A 346 -5.47 17.90 11.37
C ILE A 346 -5.98 19.24 11.91
N PRO A 347 -7.31 19.45 12.00
CA PRO A 347 -7.88 20.61 12.67
C PRO A 347 -7.37 20.72 14.11
N PHE A 348 -6.90 21.91 14.49
CA PHE A 348 -6.22 22.15 15.75
C PHE A 348 -6.95 23.23 16.57
N ALA A 349 -7.76 22.80 17.54
CA ALA A 349 -8.56 23.73 18.33
C ALA A 349 -7.73 24.44 19.42
N MET A 350 -7.48 25.74 19.22
CA MET A 350 -6.74 26.60 20.17
C MET A 350 -7.46 26.78 21.52
N GLN A 351 -8.78 26.57 21.59
CA GLN A 351 -9.55 26.66 22.83
C GLN A 351 -9.37 25.44 23.74
N LYS A 352 -8.91 24.29 23.18
CA LYS A 352 -8.71 23.01 23.88
C LYS A 352 -7.38 22.35 23.51
N ILE A 353 -6.32 23.14 23.63
CA ILE A 353 -4.95 22.78 23.25
C ILE A 353 -4.55 21.38 23.77
N SER A 354 -4.74 21.07 25.06
CA SER A 354 -4.32 19.78 25.64
C SER A 354 -5.04 18.56 25.05
N GLU A 355 -6.34 18.68 24.75
CA GLU A 355 -7.13 17.60 24.13
C GLU A 355 -6.74 17.41 22.66
N ALA A 356 -6.62 18.53 21.92
CA ALA A 356 -6.18 18.53 20.52
C ALA A 356 -4.78 17.92 20.39
N PHE A 357 -3.86 18.24 21.30
CA PHE A 357 -2.51 17.66 21.35
C PHE A 357 -2.49 16.19 21.71
N SER A 358 -3.31 15.75 22.66
CA SER A 358 -3.43 14.32 23.01
C SER A 358 -3.95 13.48 21.85
N GLN A 359 -4.88 14.03 21.05
CA GLN A 359 -5.40 13.38 19.85
C GLN A 359 -4.39 13.37 18.71
N LEU A 360 -3.73 14.52 18.48
CA LEU A 360 -2.66 14.68 17.50
C LEU A 360 -1.52 13.70 17.78
N THR A 361 -1.04 13.65 19.01
CA THR A 361 0.00 12.71 19.47
C THR A 361 -0.39 11.26 19.21
N ARG A 362 -1.59 10.85 19.62
CA ARG A 362 -2.08 9.48 19.39
C ARG A 362 -2.11 9.11 17.91
N ARG A 363 -2.64 10.02 17.08
CA ARG A 363 -2.74 9.81 15.64
C ARG A 363 -1.36 9.75 15.00
N ILE A 364 -0.45 10.66 15.35
CA ILE A 364 0.94 10.66 14.91
C ILE A 364 1.60 9.32 15.27
N VAL A 365 1.54 8.90 16.54
CA VAL A 365 2.19 7.67 17.01
C VAL A 365 1.70 6.44 16.24
N MET A 366 0.38 6.27 16.08
CA MET A 366 -0.20 5.11 15.41
C MET A 366 0.08 5.08 13.91
N THR A 367 -0.04 6.22 13.23
CA THR A 367 0.07 6.29 11.76
C THR A 367 1.52 6.27 11.30
N LEU A 368 2.42 6.92 12.05
CA LEU A 368 3.85 6.89 11.77
C LEU A 368 4.44 5.51 12.02
N ALA A 369 4.03 4.81 13.09
CA ALA A 369 4.54 3.48 13.36
C ALA A 369 4.20 2.51 12.20
N ASP A 370 2.95 2.51 11.75
CA ASP A 370 2.50 1.68 10.63
C ASP A 370 3.17 2.09 9.30
N THR A 371 3.35 3.39 9.06
CA THR A 371 4.00 3.88 7.83
C THR A 371 5.48 3.51 7.80
N ILE A 372 6.21 3.72 8.89
CA ILE A 372 7.64 3.39 8.97
C ILE A 372 7.84 1.89 8.89
N GLU A 373 7.03 1.10 9.59
CA GLU A 373 7.03 -0.35 9.41
C GLU A 373 6.83 -0.69 7.92
N ARG A 374 5.83 -0.13 7.23
CA ARG A 374 5.57 -0.36 5.80
C ARG A 374 6.66 0.14 4.85
N THR A 375 7.35 1.23 5.14
CA THR A 375 8.43 1.72 4.28
C THR A 375 9.70 0.91 4.46
N GLU A 376 9.99 0.48 5.69
CA GLU A 376 11.03 -0.52 5.96
C GLU A 376 10.70 -1.86 5.26
N LEU A 377 9.41 -2.22 5.08
CA LEU A 377 8.98 -3.39 4.28
C LEU A 377 9.36 -3.33 2.80
N ALA A 378 9.45 -2.13 2.22
CA ALA A 378 9.79 -1.92 0.81
C ALA A 378 11.29 -1.87 0.56
N THR A 379 12.10 -1.71 1.61
CA THR A 379 13.56 -1.58 1.53
C THR A 379 14.20 -2.95 1.81
N PRO A 380 15.14 -3.46 1.00
CA PRO A 380 15.81 -4.72 1.30
C PRO A 380 16.71 -4.56 2.54
N LEU A 381 16.20 -5.00 3.69
CA LEU A 381 16.91 -5.02 4.97
C LEU A 381 17.86 -6.22 5.08
N GLY A 382 19.02 -5.98 5.69
CA GLY A 382 20.01 -7.01 6.02
C GLY A 382 19.60 -7.94 7.18
N GLU A 383 20.49 -8.91 7.45
CA GLU A 383 20.51 -10.04 8.42
C GLU A 383 19.27 -10.93 8.58
N VAL A 384 18.04 -10.41 8.57
CA VAL A 384 16.83 -11.24 8.42
C VAL A 384 16.57 -11.41 6.93
N PRO A 385 16.54 -12.64 6.37
CA PRO A 385 16.18 -12.81 4.98
C PRO A 385 14.83 -12.14 4.70
N ALA A 386 14.76 -11.18 3.78
CA ALA A 386 13.51 -10.50 3.41
C ALA A 386 12.37 -11.49 3.08
N SER A 387 12.75 -12.69 2.60
CA SER A 387 11.85 -13.83 2.44
C SER A 387 11.19 -14.30 3.74
N ALA A 388 11.90 -14.41 4.86
CA ALA A 388 11.35 -14.81 6.16
C ALA A 388 10.36 -13.79 6.71
N TYR A 389 10.71 -12.49 6.62
CA TYR A 389 9.85 -11.42 7.13
C TYR A 389 8.56 -11.27 6.32
N ARG A 390 8.65 -11.32 4.98
CA ARG A 390 7.48 -11.32 4.10
C ARG A 390 6.52 -12.48 4.42
N LEU A 391 7.05 -13.69 4.63
CA LEU A 391 6.25 -14.86 4.99
C LEU A 391 5.56 -14.69 6.35
N TYR A 392 6.22 -14.06 7.32
CA TYR A 392 5.59 -13.74 8.61
C TYR A 392 4.40 -12.80 8.47
N LEU A 393 4.51 -11.77 7.63
CA LEU A 393 3.45 -10.79 7.44
C LEU A 393 2.22 -11.38 6.75
N GLU A 394 2.43 -12.28 5.78
CA GLU A 394 1.33 -13.06 5.21
C GLU A 394 0.61 -13.89 6.28
N GLY A 395 1.37 -14.48 7.20
CA GLY A 395 0.80 -15.14 8.38
C GLY A 395 0.01 -14.19 9.27
N LYS A 396 0.56 -13.02 9.60
CA LYS A 396 -0.06 -12.00 10.47
C LYS A 396 -1.38 -11.48 9.89
N ARG A 397 -1.42 -11.22 8.58
CA ARG A 397 -2.63 -10.77 7.87
C ARG A 397 -3.77 -11.79 7.96
N LEU A 398 -3.44 -13.08 8.03
CA LEU A 398 -4.44 -14.15 8.12
C LEU A 398 -4.92 -14.37 9.55
N ILE A 399 -4.11 -14.09 10.58
CA ILE A 399 -4.54 -14.15 11.99
C ILE A 399 -5.69 -13.17 12.29
N SER A 400 -5.79 -12.06 11.55
CA SER A 400 -6.91 -11.12 11.74
C SER A 400 -8.28 -11.73 11.37
N HIS A 401 -8.30 -12.90 10.75
CA HIS A 401 -9.50 -13.67 10.42
C HIS A 401 -9.62 -14.85 11.39
N THR A 402 -10.65 -14.86 12.23
CA THR A 402 -10.87 -15.86 13.29
C THR A 402 -11.63 -17.09 12.76
N ASP A 403 -11.13 -17.73 11.71
CA ASP A 403 -11.66 -18.99 11.20
C ASP A 403 -10.57 -20.04 10.96
N LEU A 404 -10.97 -21.31 10.98
CA LEU A 404 -10.06 -22.44 10.96
C LEU A 404 -9.21 -22.52 9.68
N GLN A 405 -9.74 -22.07 8.54
CA GLN A 405 -9.01 -22.09 7.27
C GLN A 405 -7.88 -21.07 7.30
N HIS A 406 -8.18 -19.83 7.70
CA HIS A 406 -7.19 -18.75 7.75
C HIS A 406 -6.12 -19.02 8.82
N LEU A 407 -6.49 -19.54 9.99
CA LEU A 407 -5.52 -19.90 11.03
C LEU A 407 -4.54 -21.00 10.58
N ARG A 408 -5.04 -22.04 9.90
CA ARG A 408 -4.16 -23.09 9.36
C ARG A 408 -3.26 -22.56 8.25
N GLN A 409 -3.73 -21.63 7.44
CA GLN A 409 -2.90 -20.98 6.44
C GLN A 409 -1.86 -20.06 7.07
N ALA A 410 -2.22 -19.32 8.12
CA ALA A 410 -1.29 -18.51 8.90
C ALA A 410 -0.15 -19.36 9.48
N ARG A 411 -0.48 -20.51 10.09
CA ARG A 411 0.51 -21.49 10.58
C ARG A 411 1.48 -21.94 9.47
N LYS A 412 0.98 -22.23 8.26
CA LYS A 412 1.84 -22.59 7.12
C LYS A 412 2.82 -21.46 6.79
N TRP A 413 2.35 -20.22 6.76
CA TRP A 413 3.19 -19.06 6.49
C TRP A 413 4.23 -18.81 7.59
N PHE A 414 3.87 -18.92 8.87
CA PHE A 414 4.85 -18.84 9.96
C PHE A 414 5.86 -19.98 9.91
N LYS A 415 5.42 -21.21 9.59
CA LYS A 415 6.33 -22.34 9.41
C LYS A 415 7.31 -22.07 8.25
N SER A 416 6.82 -21.55 7.14
CA SER A 416 7.67 -21.15 6.02
C SER A 416 8.62 -20.02 6.41
N SER A 417 8.16 -19.03 7.18
CA SER A 417 9.00 -17.96 7.73
C SER A 417 10.14 -18.52 8.58
N LEU A 418 9.81 -19.41 9.53
CA LEU A 418 10.78 -20.08 10.40
C LEU A 418 11.73 -21.02 9.66
N SER A 419 11.30 -21.61 8.54
CA SER A 419 12.19 -22.40 7.68
C SER A 419 13.24 -21.55 6.94
N ARG A 420 12.97 -20.25 6.77
CA ARG A 420 13.91 -19.29 6.17
C ARG A 420 14.81 -18.65 7.21
N TYR A 421 14.28 -18.41 8.41
CA TYR A 421 15.02 -17.89 9.54
C TYR A 421 14.46 -18.45 10.84
N GLU A 422 15.16 -19.44 11.40
CA GLU A 422 14.71 -20.19 12.57
C GLU A 422 14.62 -19.32 13.83
N HIS A 423 15.55 -18.38 13.98
CA HIS A 423 15.62 -17.45 15.11
C HIS A 423 14.78 -16.18 14.85
N PHE A 424 13.53 -16.36 14.40
CA PHE A 424 12.62 -15.25 14.16
C PHE A 424 11.50 -15.14 15.20
N SER A 425 11.75 -14.38 16.27
CA SER A 425 10.82 -14.25 17.42
C SER A 425 9.38 -13.88 17.02
N PRO A 426 9.13 -12.87 16.13
CA PRO A 426 7.77 -12.56 15.68
C PRO A 426 7.04 -13.73 15.03
N ALA A 427 7.73 -14.57 14.25
CA ALA A 427 7.12 -15.73 13.61
C ALA A 427 6.83 -16.86 14.60
N HIS A 428 7.68 -17.07 15.61
CA HIS A 428 7.38 -17.97 16.74
C HIS A 428 6.17 -17.49 17.55
N ALA A 429 6.08 -16.19 17.84
CA ALA A 429 4.91 -15.60 18.52
C ALA A 429 3.64 -15.73 17.66
N GLY A 430 3.73 -15.45 16.36
CA GLY A 430 2.62 -15.65 15.41
C GLY A 430 2.17 -17.11 15.33
N MET A 431 3.12 -18.06 15.35
CA MET A 431 2.82 -19.49 15.40
C MET A 431 2.06 -19.86 16.68
N SER A 432 2.52 -19.38 17.84
CA SER A 432 1.83 -19.57 19.13
C SER A 432 0.39 -19.05 19.06
N ARG A 433 0.20 -17.82 18.59
CA ARG A 433 -1.13 -17.22 18.47
C ARG A 433 -2.05 -18.04 17.58
N ALA A 434 -1.56 -18.46 16.41
CA ALA A 434 -2.36 -19.22 15.46
C ALA A 434 -2.77 -20.61 16.02
N LEU A 435 -1.85 -21.28 16.73
CA LEU A 435 -2.13 -22.55 17.41
C LEU A 435 -3.14 -22.38 18.55
N GLY A 436 -2.95 -21.36 19.39
CA GLY A 436 -3.85 -21.04 20.50
C GLY A 436 -5.26 -20.68 20.04
N MET A 437 -5.38 -19.86 18.98
CA MET A 437 -6.68 -19.54 18.37
C MET A 437 -7.32 -20.77 17.71
N GLU A 438 -6.54 -21.63 17.05
CA GLU A 438 -7.08 -22.87 16.47
C GLU A 438 -7.61 -23.81 17.57
N TRP A 439 -6.90 -23.91 18.69
CA TRP A 439 -7.34 -24.66 19.86
C TRP A 439 -8.67 -24.11 20.42
N LEU A 440 -8.80 -22.79 20.58
CA LEU A 440 -10.06 -22.16 21.02
C LEU A 440 -11.23 -22.45 20.08
N ILE A 441 -11.03 -22.26 18.76
CA ILE A 441 -12.08 -22.46 17.76
C ILE A 441 -12.51 -23.93 17.67
N ARG A 442 -11.59 -24.88 17.91
CA ARG A 442 -11.89 -26.32 17.93
C ARG A 442 -12.50 -26.80 19.25
N GLY A 443 -12.96 -25.88 20.11
CA GLY A 443 -13.68 -26.21 21.33
C GLY A 443 -12.77 -26.70 22.47
N MET A 444 -11.48 -26.35 22.43
CA MET A 444 -10.57 -26.53 23.58
C MET A 444 -10.31 -28.00 24.00
N HIS A 445 -10.62 -28.97 23.12
CA HIS A 445 -10.47 -30.41 23.42
C HIS A 445 -9.04 -30.96 23.23
N GLU A 446 -8.24 -30.37 22.33
CA GLU A 446 -6.94 -30.91 21.91
C GLU A 446 -5.77 -30.27 22.65
N ARG A 447 -5.34 -30.88 23.76
CA ARG A 447 -4.23 -30.36 24.59
C ARG A 447 -2.92 -30.21 23.82
N ASP A 448 -2.68 -31.05 22.81
CA ASP A 448 -1.48 -31.03 21.99
C ASP A 448 -1.26 -29.66 21.31
N LEU A 449 -2.33 -29.02 20.82
CA LEU A 449 -2.23 -27.71 20.16
C LEU A 449 -1.82 -26.60 21.14
N LEU A 450 -2.29 -26.67 22.39
CA LEU A 450 -1.96 -25.69 23.42
C LEU A 450 -0.50 -25.90 23.92
N ASP A 451 -0.02 -27.14 23.97
CA ASP A 451 1.37 -27.44 24.28
C ASP A 451 2.33 -27.04 23.14
N GLU A 452 1.93 -27.20 21.87
CA GLU A 452 2.65 -26.66 20.71
C GLU A 452 2.69 -25.13 20.76
N ALA A 453 1.58 -24.47 21.10
CA ALA A 453 1.52 -23.02 21.27
C ALA A 453 2.49 -22.53 22.36
N TYR A 454 2.49 -23.21 23.51
CA TYR A 454 3.43 -22.92 24.59
C TYR A 454 4.89 -23.01 24.14
N SER A 455 5.21 -24.06 23.38
CA SER A 455 6.56 -24.28 22.85
C SER A 455 6.98 -23.16 21.90
N ALA A 456 6.08 -22.73 21.01
CA ALA A 456 6.33 -21.60 20.11
C ALA A 456 6.48 -20.27 20.87
N ALA A 457 5.64 -19.99 21.87
CA ALA A 457 5.76 -18.79 22.71
C ALA A 457 7.09 -18.76 23.48
N ARG A 458 7.54 -19.91 23.99
CA ARG A 458 8.86 -20.05 24.62
C ARG A 458 10.01 -19.78 23.66
N MET A 459 9.97 -20.34 22.46
CA MET A 459 10.98 -20.06 21.43
C MET A 459 11.01 -18.58 21.04
N ALA A 460 9.84 -17.92 20.98
CA ALA A 460 9.75 -16.49 20.72
C ALA A 460 10.49 -15.68 21.79
N ARG A 461 10.30 -16.02 23.08
CA ARG A 461 11.00 -15.37 24.20
C ARG A 461 12.49 -15.71 24.24
N GLU A 462 12.87 -16.96 23.98
CA GLU A 462 14.28 -17.37 23.98
C GLU A 462 15.07 -16.68 22.85
N THR A 463 14.42 -16.45 21.72
CA THR A 463 14.99 -15.75 20.56
C THR A 463 15.08 -14.23 20.77
N ASP A 464 14.07 -13.64 21.43
CA ASP A 464 14.08 -12.22 21.82
C ASP A 464 13.52 -12.09 23.25
N PRO A 465 14.39 -12.06 24.27
CA PRO A 465 14.00 -11.96 25.68
C PRO A 465 13.29 -10.66 26.03
N ASN A 466 13.36 -9.65 25.15
CA ASN A 466 12.69 -8.39 25.35
C ASN A 466 11.36 -8.34 24.60
N SER A 467 10.93 -9.36 23.84
CA SER A 467 9.72 -9.28 23.00
C SER A 467 8.42 -9.24 23.82
N GLY A 468 7.75 -8.08 23.86
CA GLY A 468 6.43 -7.94 24.51
C GLY A 468 5.37 -8.86 23.90
N ARG A 469 5.44 -9.12 22.59
CA ARG A 469 4.55 -10.10 21.91
C ARG A 469 4.83 -11.53 22.38
N ALA A 470 6.10 -11.90 22.60
CA ALA A 470 6.41 -13.23 23.14
C ALA A 470 5.84 -13.41 24.55
N TYR A 471 5.95 -12.40 25.41
CA TYR A 471 5.35 -12.42 26.74
C TYR A 471 3.82 -12.43 26.69
N ARG A 472 3.19 -11.69 25.76
CA ARG A 472 1.75 -11.76 25.51
C ARG A 472 1.30 -13.18 25.18
N GLU A 473 2.00 -13.85 24.28
CA GLU A 473 1.68 -15.24 23.92
C GLU A 473 1.93 -16.21 25.09
N LEU A 474 2.98 -16.01 25.88
CA LEU A 474 3.22 -16.80 27.08
C LEU A 474 2.10 -16.61 28.12
N GLY A 475 1.64 -15.39 28.31
CA GLY A 475 0.51 -15.07 29.19
C GLY A 475 -0.77 -15.75 28.72
N PHE A 476 -1.10 -15.59 27.45
CA PHE A 476 -2.25 -16.23 26.81
C PHE A 476 -2.24 -17.75 27.02
N VAL A 477 -1.12 -18.41 26.72
CA VAL A 477 -1.04 -19.87 26.86
C VAL A 477 -1.04 -20.30 28.34
N ALA A 478 -0.39 -19.55 29.23
CA ALA A 478 -0.38 -19.83 30.66
C ALA A 478 -1.79 -19.76 31.28
N LEU A 479 -2.59 -18.76 30.89
CA LEU A 479 -3.99 -18.63 31.29
C LEU A 479 -4.78 -19.90 30.99
N TYR A 480 -4.77 -20.35 29.73
CA TYR A 480 -5.53 -21.54 29.33
C TYR A 480 -4.92 -22.86 29.83
N ARG A 481 -3.68 -22.84 30.32
CA ARG A 481 -3.09 -23.94 31.11
C ARG A 481 -3.37 -23.82 32.62
N ARG A 482 -4.20 -22.85 33.03
CA ARG A 482 -4.57 -22.54 34.42
C ARG A 482 -3.36 -22.22 35.32
N ARG A 483 -2.32 -21.63 34.74
CA ARG A 483 -1.14 -21.13 35.45
C ARG A 483 -1.28 -19.62 35.64
N PHE A 484 -2.15 -19.24 36.58
CA PHE A 484 -2.61 -17.86 36.75
C PHE A 484 -1.47 -16.89 37.07
N GLU A 485 -0.61 -17.24 38.01
CA GLU A 485 0.53 -16.41 38.38
C GLU A 485 1.49 -16.21 37.19
N GLU A 486 1.85 -17.29 36.49
CA GLU A 486 2.68 -17.22 35.28
C GLU A 486 2.03 -16.36 34.18
N SER A 487 0.69 -16.43 34.05
CA SER A 487 -0.07 -15.64 33.09
C SER A 487 0.00 -14.15 33.38
N LEU A 488 -0.35 -13.76 34.61
CA LEU A 488 -0.38 -12.37 35.04
C LEU A 488 1.03 -11.74 35.00
N ASP A 489 2.05 -12.48 35.44
CA ASP A 489 3.44 -12.03 35.36
C ASP A 489 3.86 -11.80 33.90
N ALA A 490 3.55 -12.74 33.00
CA ALA A 490 3.89 -12.60 31.59
C ALA A 490 3.15 -11.42 30.95
N PHE A 491 1.85 -11.23 31.22
CA PHE A 491 1.13 -10.07 30.71
C PHE A 491 1.62 -8.74 31.31
N GLN A 492 2.01 -8.72 32.57
CA GLN A 492 2.61 -7.53 33.18
C GLN A 492 3.94 -7.19 32.50
N GLN A 493 4.81 -8.19 32.26
CA GLN A 493 6.04 -7.97 31.49
C GLN A 493 5.74 -7.50 30.06
N ALA A 494 4.74 -8.08 29.40
CA ALA A 494 4.30 -7.66 28.06
C ALA A 494 3.88 -6.19 28.06
N GLN A 495 3.09 -5.77 29.06
CA GLN A 495 2.66 -4.38 29.23
C GLN A 495 3.84 -3.45 29.57
N ASP A 496 4.75 -3.85 30.46
CA ASP A 496 5.92 -3.04 30.83
C ASP A 496 6.82 -2.79 29.60
N LEU A 497 6.94 -3.79 28.74
CA LEU A 497 7.72 -3.73 27.50
C LEU A 497 7.02 -2.96 26.37
N ASN A 498 5.69 -2.88 26.40
CA ASN A 498 4.82 -2.29 25.37
C ASN A 498 3.52 -1.72 26.00
N PRO A 499 3.61 -0.57 26.73
CA PRO A 499 2.51 -0.10 27.59
C PRO A 499 1.27 0.41 26.84
N ASN A 500 1.44 0.75 25.55
CA ASN A 500 0.40 1.28 24.67
C ASN A 500 0.06 0.32 23.52
N ASP A 501 0.35 -0.97 23.66
CA ASP A 501 -0.10 -1.98 22.70
C ASP A 501 -1.52 -2.45 23.06
N ALA A 502 -2.49 -2.10 22.21
CA ALA A 502 -3.90 -2.39 22.46
C ALA A 502 -4.19 -3.88 22.61
N ASP A 503 -3.49 -4.74 21.85
CA ASP A 503 -3.72 -6.18 21.83
C ASP A 503 -3.18 -6.85 23.10
N ILE A 504 -2.09 -6.31 23.66
CA ILE A 504 -1.59 -6.71 24.98
C ILE A 504 -2.58 -6.31 26.07
N LEU A 505 -3.09 -5.08 26.06
CA LEU A 505 -4.07 -4.62 27.05
C LEU A 505 -5.37 -5.43 27.00
N ALA A 506 -5.85 -5.76 25.80
CA ALA A 506 -7.07 -6.55 25.61
C ALA A 506 -6.92 -7.99 26.13
N ASP A 507 -5.82 -8.67 25.82
CA ASP A 507 -5.58 -10.03 26.34
C ASP A 507 -5.29 -10.02 27.85
N PHE A 508 -4.60 -9.00 28.35
CA PHE A 508 -4.36 -8.88 29.80
C PHE A 508 -5.67 -8.63 30.55
N SER A 509 -6.60 -7.87 29.98
CA SER A 509 -7.93 -7.69 30.57
C SER A 509 -8.70 -9.01 30.68
N ASP A 510 -8.57 -9.92 29.71
CA ASP A 510 -9.17 -11.24 29.75
C ASP A 510 -8.58 -12.10 30.88
N ALA A 511 -7.25 -12.11 31.00
CA ALA A 511 -6.55 -12.82 32.07
C ALA A 511 -6.94 -12.31 33.47
N LEU A 512 -7.05 -11.00 33.66
CA LEU A 512 -7.50 -10.39 34.91
C LEU A 512 -8.96 -10.72 35.22
N SER A 513 -9.82 -10.77 34.19
CA SER A 513 -11.21 -11.19 34.34
C SER A 513 -11.32 -12.62 34.86
N HIS A 514 -10.51 -13.54 34.31
CA HIS A 514 -10.47 -14.93 34.76
C HIS A 514 -9.80 -15.12 36.14
N ASP A 515 -8.91 -14.21 36.54
CA ASP A 515 -8.33 -14.16 37.89
C ASP A 515 -9.33 -13.61 38.93
N GLY A 516 -10.29 -12.78 38.50
CA GLY A 516 -11.34 -12.17 39.34
C GLY A 516 -11.16 -10.67 39.60
N ASP A 517 -10.11 -10.04 39.06
CA ASP A 517 -9.88 -8.59 39.15
C ASP A 517 -10.66 -7.84 38.04
N PHE A 518 -11.98 -7.86 38.16
CA PHE A 518 -12.88 -7.32 37.13
C PHE A 518 -12.76 -5.82 36.92
N ASP A 519 -12.38 -5.06 37.95
CA ASP A 519 -12.27 -3.60 37.86
C ASP A 519 -11.03 -3.22 37.05
N ARG A 520 -9.87 -3.84 37.31
CA ARG A 520 -8.66 -3.63 36.51
C ARG A 520 -8.83 -4.19 35.09
N ALA A 521 -9.51 -5.33 34.94
CA ALA A 521 -9.86 -5.88 33.63
C ALA A 521 -10.65 -4.86 32.80
N LEU A 522 -11.70 -4.25 33.36
CA LEU A 522 -12.51 -3.25 32.65
C LEU A 522 -11.70 -1.99 32.30
N GLU A 523 -10.79 -1.55 33.18
CA GLU A 523 -9.89 -0.42 32.91
C GLU A 523 -9.00 -0.70 31.70
N LEU A 524 -8.32 -1.84 31.68
CA LEU A 524 -7.43 -2.22 30.58
C LEU A 524 -8.20 -2.44 29.27
N SER A 525 -9.38 -3.06 29.33
CA SER A 525 -10.25 -3.25 28.17
C SER A 525 -10.65 -1.90 27.55
N ARG A 526 -11.07 -0.92 28.37
CA ARG A 526 -11.38 0.44 27.89
C ARG A 526 -10.17 1.16 27.31
N ALA A 527 -9.00 0.98 27.91
CA ALA A 527 -7.75 1.51 27.37
C ALA A 527 -7.44 0.90 25.99
N ALA A 528 -7.64 -0.41 25.82
CA ALA A 528 -7.48 -1.09 24.54
C ALA A 528 -8.41 -0.53 23.45
N PHE A 529 -9.71 -0.36 23.73
CA PHE A 529 -10.66 0.27 22.79
C PHE A 529 -10.31 1.73 22.45
N LYS A 530 -9.76 2.47 23.42
CA LYS A 530 -9.30 3.85 23.17
C LYS A 530 -8.08 3.89 22.26
N LEU A 531 -7.25 2.85 22.28
CA LEU A 531 -6.07 2.71 21.42
C LEU A 531 -6.42 2.11 20.06
N ASN A 532 -7.40 1.22 19.98
CA ASN A 532 -7.87 0.64 18.72
C ASN A 532 -9.39 0.81 18.56
N PRO A 533 -9.85 1.90 17.90
CA PRO A 533 -11.27 2.16 17.66
C PRO A 533 -11.94 1.23 16.64
N LEU A 534 -11.16 0.44 15.88
CA LEU A 534 -11.67 -0.58 14.95
C LEU A 534 -11.11 -1.96 15.33
N PRO A 535 -11.40 -2.47 16.53
CA PRO A 535 -10.72 -3.64 17.04
C PRO A 535 -11.26 -4.95 16.44
N PRO A 536 -10.48 -6.03 16.50
CA PRO A 536 -10.97 -7.37 16.17
C PRO A 536 -12.08 -7.84 17.12
N ASP A 537 -12.88 -8.81 16.67
CA ASP A 537 -14.06 -9.31 17.40
C ASP A 537 -13.74 -9.77 18.85
N TYR A 538 -12.54 -10.29 19.11
CA TYR A 538 -12.16 -10.78 20.45
C TYR A 538 -12.12 -9.68 21.53
N TYR A 539 -11.91 -8.41 21.18
CA TYR A 539 -11.99 -7.32 22.18
C TYR A 539 -13.41 -7.22 22.76
N TYR A 540 -14.41 -7.38 21.90
CA TYR A 540 -15.81 -7.37 22.30
C TYR A 540 -16.17 -8.62 23.11
N TRP A 541 -15.54 -9.77 22.82
CA TRP A 541 -15.72 -10.99 23.61
C TRP A 541 -15.23 -10.78 25.04
N ASN A 542 -14.01 -10.26 25.20
CA ASN A 542 -13.40 -10.01 26.50
C ASN A 542 -14.24 -9.00 27.28
N LEU A 543 -14.65 -7.88 26.66
CA LEU A 543 -15.49 -6.87 27.30
C LEU A 543 -16.88 -7.41 27.70
N GLY A 544 -17.51 -8.19 26.82
CA GLY A 544 -18.78 -8.85 27.11
C GLY A 544 -18.66 -9.84 28.28
N GLY A 545 -17.57 -10.60 28.32
CA GLY A 545 -17.24 -11.49 29.43
C GLY A 545 -17.10 -10.73 30.74
N ILE A 546 -16.27 -9.67 30.77
CA ILE A 546 -16.08 -8.81 31.96
C ILE A 546 -17.42 -8.28 32.47
N HIS A 547 -18.27 -7.73 31.59
CA HIS A 547 -19.60 -7.24 32.00
C HIS A 547 -20.52 -8.35 32.52
N PHE A 548 -20.49 -9.53 31.90
CA PHE A 548 -21.28 -10.67 32.36
C PHE A 548 -20.87 -11.12 33.76
N MET A 549 -19.56 -11.19 34.03
CA MET A 549 -19.02 -11.58 35.33
C MET A 549 -19.32 -10.57 36.44
N ARG A 550 -19.49 -9.30 36.08
CA ARG A 550 -19.95 -8.23 36.98
C ARG A 550 -21.47 -8.16 37.13
N GLU A 551 -22.19 -9.15 36.59
CA GLU A 551 -23.66 -9.21 36.56
C GLU A 551 -24.32 -8.04 35.80
N GLU A 552 -23.58 -7.36 34.92
CA GLU A 552 -24.04 -6.25 34.08
C GLU A 552 -24.56 -6.78 32.73
N TYR A 553 -25.59 -7.64 32.75
CA TYR A 553 -26.01 -8.45 31.60
C TYR A 553 -26.42 -7.64 30.37
N GLU A 554 -27.12 -6.52 30.54
CA GLU A 554 -27.47 -5.63 29.43
C GLU A 554 -26.23 -5.03 28.75
N LYS A 555 -25.24 -4.61 29.55
CA LYS A 555 -23.96 -4.10 29.01
C LYS A 555 -23.17 -5.20 28.31
N ALA A 556 -23.24 -6.44 28.80
CA ALA A 556 -22.63 -7.58 28.15
C ALA A 556 -23.25 -7.82 26.76
N ILE A 557 -24.59 -7.73 26.65
CA ILE A 557 -25.30 -7.84 25.37
C ILE A 557 -24.88 -6.71 24.43
N ASP A 558 -24.88 -5.46 24.90
CA ASP A 558 -24.50 -4.28 24.10
C ASP A 558 -23.05 -4.39 23.60
N ALA A 559 -22.13 -4.84 24.45
CA ALA A 559 -20.73 -5.04 24.10
C ALA A 559 -20.53 -6.11 23.01
N LEU A 560 -21.37 -7.14 22.97
CA LEU A 560 -21.31 -8.22 22.00
C LEU A 560 -22.09 -7.92 20.70
N GLU A 561 -22.79 -6.80 20.63
CA GLU A 561 -23.60 -6.44 19.47
C GLU A 561 -22.77 -6.17 18.20
N PRO A 562 -21.61 -5.50 18.26
CA PRO A 562 -20.76 -5.25 17.09
C PRO A 562 -20.07 -6.50 16.50
N VAL A 563 -20.07 -7.64 17.22
CA VAL A 563 -19.39 -8.88 16.80
C VAL A 563 -20.02 -9.41 15.51
N LYS A 564 -19.19 -9.66 14.48
CA LYS A 564 -19.64 -10.07 13.15
C LYS A 564 -20.16 -11.50 13.14
N SER A 565 -19.47 -12.41 13.83
CA SER A 565 -19.86 -13.81 13.94
C SER A 565 -20.60 -14.09 15.25
N LYS A 566 -21.93 -14.02 15.23
CA LYS A 566 -22.77 -14.32 16.40
C LYS A 566 -22.67 -15.78 16.88
N GLN A 567 -22.19 -16.69 16.03
CA GLN A 567 -21.96 -18.08 16.43
C GLN A 567 -20.88 -18.20 17.50
N ALA A 568 -19.81 -17.41 17.40
CA ALA A 568 -18.69 -17.43 18.35
C ALA A 568 -19.12 -16.96 19.76
N THR A 569 -20.08 -16.04 19.82
CA THR A 569 -20.57 -15.44 21.08
C THR A 569 -21.91 -16.02 21.53
N ALA A 570 -22.48 -16.97 20.79
CA ALA A 570 -23.82 -17.51 21.04
C ALA A 570 -24.01 -18.07 22.45
N ARG A 571 -22.98 -18.69 23.04
CA ARG A 571 -23.03 -19.19 24.43
C ARG A 571 -23.21 -18.02 25.41
N LEU A 572 -22.34 -17.02 25.33
CA LEU A 572 -22.39 -15.87 26.24
C LEU A 572 -23.65 -15.03 26.02
N LEU A 573 -24.09 -14.85 24.77
CA LEU A 573 -25.36 -14.16 24.45
C LEU A 573 -26.59 -14.94 24.95
N ALA A 574 -26.61 -16.27 24.82
CA ALA A 574 -27.70 -17.08 25.36
C ALA A 574 -27.81 -16.92 26.88
N ALA A 575 -26.67 -17.01 27.58
CA ALA A 575 -26.62 -16.82 29.02
C ALA A 575 -26.99 -15.39 29.44
N ALA A 576 -26.42 -14.36 28.79
CA ALA A 576 -26.68 -12.96 29.11
C ALA A 576 -28.15 -12.59 28.91
N HIS A 577 -28.76 -13.00 27.79
CA HIS A 577 -30.20 -12.79 27.57
C HIS A 577 -31.07 -13.54 28.58
N ALA A 578 -30.69 -14.76 28.98
CA ALA A 578 -31.44 -15.50 29.99
C ALA A 578 -31.37 -14.83 31.36
N MET A 579 -30.19 -14.36 31.76
CA MET A 579 -29.96 -13.67 33.02
C MET A 579 -30.60 -12.27 33.05
N ALA A 580 -30.69 -11.59 31.91
CA ALA A 580 -31.45 -10.34 31.72
C ALA A 580 -32.97 -10.54 31.60
N GLY A 581 -33.46 -11.80 31.57
CA GLY A 581 -34.89 -12.13 31.51
C GLY A 581 -35.51 -12.21 30.11
N ASP A 582 -34.74 -12.05 29.03
CA ASP A 582 -35.22 -12.22 27.65
C ASP A 582 -35.13 -13.69 27.21
N ALA A 583 -36.07 -14.50 27.71
CA ALA A 583 -36.12 -15.93 27.44
C ALA A 583 -36.28 -16.28 25.95
N ALA A 584 -36.88 -15.39 25.14
CA ALA A 584 -37.08 -15.63 23.72
C ALA A 584 -35.76 -15.54 22.95
N LYS A 585 -34.99 -14.46 23.15
CA LYS A 585 -33.66 -14.34 22.53
C LYS A 585 -32.68 -15.36 23.09
N ALA A 586 -32.73 -15.64 24.39
CA ALA A 586 -31.89 -16.67 25.00
C ALA A 586 -32.05 -18.04 24.31
N ARG A 587 -33.30 -18.49 24.08
CA ARG A 587 -33.59 -19.75 23.37
C ARG A 587 -33.13 -19.73 21.91
N ASN A 588 -33.21 -18.57 21.25
CA ASN A 588 -32.73 -18.45 19.87
C ASN A 588 -31.21 -18.68 19.79
N TYR A 589 -30.44 -18.05 20.69
CA TYR A 589 -28.99 -18.28 20.76
C TYR A 589 -28.63 -19.68 21.27
N ALA A 590 -29.39 -20.25 22.20
CA ALA A 590 -29.23 -21.65 22.62
C ALA A 590 -29.39 -22.63 21.45
N ARG A 591 -30.35 -22.39 20.55
CA ARG A 591 -30.49 -23.18 19.32
C ARG A 591 -29.25 -23.06 18.43
N VAL A 592 -28.70 -21.86 18.26
CA VAL A 592 -27.44 -21.67 17.51
C VAL A 592 -26.28 -22.47 18.13
N VAL A 593 -26.21 -22.56 19.47
CA VAL A 593 -25.21 -23.40 20.14
C VAL A 593 -25.39 -24.87 19.80
N LEU A 594 -26.61 -25.42 19.90
CA LEU A 594 -26.89 -26.83 19.62
C LEU A 594 -26.78 -27.21 18.14
N GLU A 595 -27.06 -26.28 17.23
CA GLU A 595 -26.84 -26.49 15.79
C GLU A 595 -25.35 -26.68 15.46
N ASN A 596 -24.45 -26.01 16.18
CA ASN A 596 -23.01 -26.12 16.00
C ASN A 596 -22.37 -27.22 16.87
N PHE A 597 -22.95 -27.51 18.03
CA PHE A 597 -22.44 -28.46 19.01
C PHE A 597 -23.61 -29.33 19.56
N PRO A 598 -24.06 -30.36 18.83
CA PRO A 598 -25.25 -31.14 19.19
C PRO A 598 -25.15 -31.84 20.55
N ASP A 599 -23.95 -32.24 20.95
CA ASP A 599 -23.68 -32.93 22.20
C ASP A 599 -23.32 -32.00 23.37
N PHE A 600 -23.47 -30.67 23.19
CA PHE A 600 -23.09 -29.67 24.18
C PHE A 600 -23.81 -29.86 25.52
N ARG A 601 -23.04 -29.82 26.62
CA ARG A 601 -23.54 -29.79 28.00
C ARG A 601 -23.08 -28.51 28.70
N SER A 602 -24.01 -27.85 29.37
CA SER A 602 -23.75 -26.62 30.13
C SER A 602 -22.66 -26.81 31.20
N GLU A 603 -22.66 -27.94 31.91
CA GLU A 603 -21.66 -28.25 32.95
C GLU A 603 -20.24 -28.50 32.40
N GLU A 604 -20.10 -28.91 31.14
CA GLU A 604 -18.78 -29.17 30.55
C GLU A 604 -17.94 -27.90 30.42
N ILE A 605 -18.58 -26.72 30.43
CA ILE A 605 -17.93 -25.40 30.35
C ILE A 605 -16.87 -25.21 31.44
N ARG A 606 -17.07 -25.80 32.63
CA ARG A 606 -16.11 -25.75 33.74
C ARG A 606 -14.72 -26.25 33.34
N HIS A 607 -14.65 -27.16 32.37
CA HIS A 607 -13.38 -27.72 31.90
C HIS A 607 -12.62 -26.73 31.01
N PHE A 608 -13.34 -25.89 30.27
CA PHE A 608 -12.79 -25.07 29.19
C PHE A 608 -12.59 -23.60 29.57
N VAL A 609 -13.46 -23.05 30.42
CA VAL A 609 -13.30 -21.67 30.93
C VAL A 609 -12.21 -21.67 31.99
N PRO A 610 -11.13 -20.89 31.82
CA PRO A 610 -9.99 -20.92 32.70
C PRO A 610 -10.20 -20.01 33.93
N ASP A 611 -11.36 -20.04 34.58
CA ASP A 611 -11.56 -19.24 35.80
C ASP A 611 -10.70 -19.77 36.95
N ARG A 612 -10.09 -18.85 37.72
CA ARG A 612 -9.28 -19.17 38.91
C ARG A 612 -10.14 -19.74 40.03
N ASP A 613 -11.27 -19.09 40.29
CA ASP A 613 -12.31 -19.61 41.18
C ASP A 613 -13.39 -20.30 40.32
N PRO A 614 -13.60 -21.62 40.44
CA PRO A 614 -14.65 -22.32 39.72
C PRO A 614 -16.07 -21.77 39.96
N ALA A 615 -16.31 -21.05 41.07
CA ALA A 615 -17.58 -20.40 41.34
C ALA A 615 -17.89 -19.26 40.35
N PHE A 616 -16.87 -18.66 39.74
CA PHE A 616 -17.03 -17.63 38.72
C PHE A 616 -17.73 -18.16 37.46
N THR A 617 -17.60 -19.46 37.16
CA THR A 617 -18.29 -20.06 36.01
C THR A 617 -19.78 -20.36 36.28
N ASP A 618 -20.23 -20.37 37.55
CA ASP A 618 -21.60 -20.76 37.92
C ASP A 618 -22.70 -19.88 37.30
N PRO A 619 -22.58 -18.53 37.27
CA PRO A 619 -23.58 -17.68 36.62
C PRO A 619 -23.72 -17.97 35.13
N LEU A 620 -22.62 -18.31 34.44
CA LEU A 620 -22.63 -18.67 33.03
C LEU A 620 -23.40 -19.98 32.81
N ILE A 621 -23.12 -21.01 33.61
CA ILE A 621 -23.80 -22.32 33.53
C ILE A 621 -25.29 -22.16 33.81
N LYS A 622 -25.64 -21.43 34.88
CA LYS A 622 -27.03 -21.11 35.22
C LYS A 622 -27.75 -20.39 34.08
N GLY A 623 -27.12 -19.38 33.49
CA GLY A 623 -27.68 -18.64 32.36
C GLY A 623 -27.94 -19.55 31.14
N LEU A 624 -27.03 -20.46 30.84
CA LEU A 624 -27.21 -21.42 29.73
C LEU A 624 -28.33 -22.43 30.00
N GLN A 625 -28.42 -22.94 31.22
CA GLN A 625 -29.52 -23.82 31.64
C GLN A 625 -30.88 -23.10 31.52
N LEU A 626 -30.95 -21.82 31.95
CA LEU A 626 -32.13 -20.98 31.79
C LEU A 626 -32.46 -20.70 30.31
N ALA A 627 -31.45 -20.62 29.43
CA ALA A 627 -31.62 -20.50 27.99
C ALA A 627 -32.13 -21.80 27.32
N GLY A 628 -32.14 -22.92 28.04
CA GLY A 628 -32.61 -24.23 27.57
C GLY A 628 -31.51 -25.16 27.05
N LEU A 629 -30.24 -24.90 27.40
CA LEU A 629 -29.13 -25.80 27.11
C LEU A 629 -29.02 -26.88 28.21
N PRO A 630 -28.76 -28.15 27.83
CA PRO A 630 -28.84 -29.29 28.74
C PRO A 630 -27.61 -29.44 29.66
#